data_AF-A0A6I3LIC6-F1
#
_entry.id   AF-A0A6I3LIC6-F1
#
_cell.length_a   1.000
_cell.length_b   1.000
_cell.length_c   1.000
_cell.angle_alpha   90.00
_cell.angle_beta   90.00
_cell.angle_gamma   90.00
#
_symmetry.space_group_name_H-M   'P 1'
#
loop_
_entity.id
_entity.type
_entity.pdbx_description
1 polymer ?
#
loop_
_entity_poly.entity_id
_entity_poly.type
_entity_poly.pdbx_seq_one_letter_code
_entity_poly.pdbx_strand_id
1 'polypeptide(L)'
;LSHSFASPTFKKLFGDFKAKYPNAELVTYDAIPYAAALDAAEEVFGQRALPVYDLSQTELVVSFQADFLGDYNAGSLETSYAVARKPG
;
A
#
# COMPACT_ATOMS: atom_id res chain seq x y z
N LEU A 1 -20.19 1.92 4.81
CA LEU A 1 -18.80 2.40 4.82
C LEU A 1 -17.92 1.27 5.32
N SER A 2 -16.85 0.96 4.59
CA SER A 2 -15.88 -0.11 4.90
C SER A 2 -14.47 0.47 4.84
N HIS A 3 -13.47 -0.19 5.43
CA HIS A 3 -12.06 0.16 5.24
C HIS A 3 -11.44 -0.70 4.12
N SER A 4 -10.24 -0.36 3.69
CA SER A 4 -9.54 -1.11 2.64
C SER A 4 -9.27 -2.56 3.05
N PHE A 5 -9.77 -3.51 2.25
CA PHE A 5 -9.53 -4.95 2.46
C PHE A 5 -8.56 -5.51 1.40
N ALA A 6 -7.39 -5.97 1.85
CA ALA A 6 -6.44 -6.70 1.01
C ALA A 6 -6.83 -8.19 0.79
N SER A 7 -7.94 -8.65 1.37
CA SER A 7 -8.36 -10.06 1.33
C SER A 7 -8.97 -10.48 -0.03
N PRO A 8 -8.40 -11.50 -0.71
CA PRO A 8 -9.00 -12.06 -1.93
C PRO A 8 -10.38 -12.68 -1.70
N THR A 9 -10.61 -13.29 -0.54
CA THR A 9 -11.89 -13.93 -0.22
C THR A 9 -12.99 -12.92 0.05
N PHE A 10 -12.66 -11.78 0.68
CA PHE A 10 -13.61 -10.67 0.81
C PHE A 10 -14.00 -10.08 -0.55
N LYS A 11 -13.00 -9.85 -1.43
CA LYS A 11 -13.24 -9.36 -2.80
C LYS A 11 -14.17 -10.30 -3.58
N LYS A 12 -13.95 -11.62 -3.48
CA LYS A 12 -14.83 -12.63 -4.07
C LYS A 12 -16.24 -12.55 -3.48
N LEU A 13 -16.36 -12.54 -2.16
CA LEU A 13 -17.66 -12.49 -1.47
C LEU A 13 -18.47 -11.24 -1.87
N PHE A 14 -17.83 -10.07 -1.95
CA PHE A 14 -18.49 -8.86 -2.41
C PHE A 14 -18.87 -8.92 -3.89
N GLY A 15 -18.04 -9.56 -4.73
CA GLY A 15 -18.39 -9.86 -6.12
C GLY A 15 -19.66 -10.70 -6.24
N ASP A 16 -19.75 -11.80 -5.47
CA ASP A 16 -20.92 -12.68 -5.42
C ASP A 16 -22.17 -11.91 -4.91
N PHE A 17 -21.99 -11.02 -3.92
CA PHE A 17 -23.04 -10.14 -3.41
C PHE A 17 -23.54 -9.15 -4.47
N LYS A 18 -22.64 -8.49 -5.20
CA LYS A 18 -22.98 -7.53 -6.26
C LYS A 18 -23.66 -8.21 -7.45
N ALA A 19 -23.30 -9.46 -7.76
CA ALA A 19 -23.99 -10.24 -8.79
C ALA A 19 -25.48 -10.49 -8.43
N LYS A 20 -25.78 -10.65 -7.13
CA LYS A 20 -27.17 -10.77 -6.63
C LYS A 20 -27.89 -9.42 -6.52
N TYR A 21 -27.15 -8.35 -6.21
CA TYR A 21 -27.68 -7.00 -6.04
C TYR A 21 -26.91 -6.00 -6.94
N PRO A 22 -27.33 -5.82 -8.20
CA PRO A 22 -26.56 -5.04 -9.19
C PRO A 22 -26.28 -3.59 -8.81
N ASN A 23 -27.18 -2.97 -8.04
CA ASN A 23 -27.07 -1.58 -7.58
C ASN A 23 -26.25 -1.42 -6.28
N ALA A 24 -25.66 -2.50 -5.76
CA ALA A 24 -24.82 -2.42 -4.57
C ALA A 24 -23.45 -1.81 -4.88
N GLU A 25 -23.03 -0.89 -4.02
CA GLU A 25 -21.73 -0.24 -4.09
C GLU A 25 -20.93 -0.44 -2.79
N LEU A 26 -19.62 -0.63 -2.95
CA LEU A 26 -18.69 -0.65 -1.83
C LEU A 26 -18.01 0.71 -1.74
N VAL A 27 -18.39 1.48 -0.73
CA VAL A 27 -17.73 2.76 -0.41
C VAL A 27 -16.70 2.52 0.69
N THR A 28 -15.44 2.76 0.34
CA THR A 28 -14.29 2.61 1.24
C THR A 28 -13.89 3.95 1.86
N TYR A 29 -13.58 3.94 3.15
CA TYR A 29 -13.09 5.07 3.91
C TYR A 29 -12.01 4.59 4.88
N ASP A 30 -10.80 5.12 4.71
CA ASP A 30 -9.66 4.85 5.58
C ASP A 30 -9.36 6.10 6.42
N ALA A 31 -9.12 5.91 7.72
CA ALA A 31 -8.81 7.03 8.62
C ALA A 31 -7.48 7.72 8.26
N ILE A 32 -6.54 6.94 7.72
CA ILE A 32 -5.26 7.42 7.17
C ILE A 32 -5.21 6.95 5.71
N PRO A 33 -5.57 7.81 4.74
CA PRO A 33 -5.64 7.42 3.34
C PRO A 33 -4.29 7.51 2.63
N TYR A 34 -4.02 6.55 1.72
CA TYR A 34 -2.87 6.57 0.81
C TYR A 34 -3.27 6.95 -0.64
N ALA A 35 -4.38 7.66 -0.80
CA ALA A 35 -5.00 7.93 -2.11
C ALA A 35 -4.03 8.60 -3.10
N ALA A 36 -3.31 9.65 -2.68
CA ALA A 36 -2.39 10.37 -3.56
C ALA A 36 -1.28 9.49 -4.15
N ALA A 37 -0.69 8.61 -3.33
CA ALA A 37 0.34 7.68 -3.78
C ALA A 37 -0.23 6.61 -4.73
N LEU A 38 -1.45 6.13 -4.44
CA LEU A 38 -2.17 5.17 -5.28
C LEU A 38 -2.58 5.76 -6.63
N ASP A 39 -3.10 7.01 -6.64
CA ASP A 39 -3.45 7.76 -7.85
C ASP A 39 -2.21 7.96 -8.74
N ALA A 40 -1.10 8.41 -8.15
CA ALA A 40 0.15 8.60 -8.88
C ALA A 40 0.69 7.28 -9.44
N ALA A 41 0.62 6.17 -8.69
CA ALA A 41 1.05 4.87 -9.17
C ALA A 41 0.17 4.36 -10.33
N GLU A 42 -1.13 4.62 -10.29
CA GLU A 42 -2.05 4.30 -11.38
C GLU A 42 -1.74 5.13 -12.64
N GLU A 43 -1.46 6.42 -12.48
CA GLU A 43 -1.10 7.32 -13.58
C GLU A 43 0.24 6.92 -14.23
N VAL A 44 1.25 6.60 -13.42
CA VAL A 44 2.61 6.35 -13.90
C VAL A 44 2.83 4.90 -14.36
N PHE A 45 2.26 3.93 -13.64
CA PHE A 45 2.51 2.49 -13.86
C PHE A 45 1.29 1.73 -14.39
N GLY A 46 0.12 2.37 -14.49
CA GLY A 46 -1.12 1.72 -14.94
C GLY A 46 -1.76 0.81 -13.90
N GLN A 47 -1.26 0.80 -12.66
CA GLN A 47 -1.79 -0.01 -11.58
C GLN A 47 -1.87 0.78 -10.27
N ARG A 48 -3.07 0.77 -9.68
CA ARG A 48 -3.36 1.39 -8.39
C ARG A 48 -2.84 0.53 -7.22
N ALA A 49 -1.53 0.55 -6.99
CA ALA A 49 -0.87 -0.20 -5.94
C ALA A 49 0.30 0.58 -5.32
N LEU A 50 0.58 0.32 -4.05
CA LEU A 50 1.77 0.88 -3.39
C LEU A 50 3.01 0.05 -3.76
N PRO A 51 4.16 0.68 -4.02
CA PRO A 51 5.41 -0.02 -4.27
C PRO A 51 5.91 -0.70 -2.99
N VAL A 52 6.52 -1.88 -3.16
CA VAL A 52 7.27 -2.57 -2.11
C VAL A 52 8.75 -2.31 -2.36
N TYR A 53 9.43 -1.69 -1.39
CA TYR A 53 10.85 -1.37 -1.48
C TYR A 53 11.68 -2.41 -0.72
N ASP A 54 12.86 -2.75 -1.24
CA ASP A 54 13.90 -3.49 -0.52
C ASP A 54 15.18 -2.65 -0.45
N LEU A 55 15.55 -2.25 0.76
CA LEU A 55 16.75 -1.45 1.01
C LEU A 55 18.00 -2.30 1.28
N SER A 56 17.90 -3.64 1.29
CA SER A 56 18.98 -4.54 1.72
C SER A 56 20.27 -4.42 0.91
N GLN A 57 20.18 -3.97 -0.35
CA GLN A 57 21.29 -3.75 -1.27
C GLN A 57 21.51 -2.26 -1.61
N THR A 58 20.90 -1.34 -0.86
CA THR A 58 20.94 0.09 -1.15
C THR A 58 22.12 0.78 -0.49
N GLU A 59 22.91 1.53 -1.26
CA GLU A 59 24.06 2.32 -0.75
C GLU A 59 23.65 3.71 -0.26
N LEU A 60 22.66 4.33 -0.90
CA LEU A 60 22.19 5.68 -0.59
C LEU A 60 20.67 5.74 -0.57
N VAL A 61 20.11 6.20 0.55
CA VAL A 61 18.68 6.51 0.69
C VAL A 61 18.51 8.02 0.73
N VAL A 62 17.70 8.56 -0.19
CA VAL A 62 17.25 9.95 -0.17
C VAL A 62 15.75 9.95 0.13
N SER A 63 15.37 10.52 1.27
CA SER A 63 13.97 10.56 1.73
C SER A 63 13.40 11.97 1.63
N PHE A 64 12.20 12.07 1.05
CA PHE A 64 11.40 13.30 0.99
C PHE A 64 10.15 13.13 1.84
N GLN A 65 10.21 13.62 3.09
CA GLN A 65 9.10 13.54 4.04
C GLN A 65 8.54 12.10 4.21
N ALA A 66 9.38 11.09 4.02
CA ALA A 66 9.02 9.69 4.18
C ALA A 66 9.61 9.14 5.48
N ASP A 67 8.74 8.75 6.40
CA ASP A 67 9.11 8.04 7.63
C ASP A 67 9.20 6.52 7.37
N PHE A 68 10.17 6.13 6.54
CA PHE A 68 10.31 4.75 6.06
C PHE A 68 10.74 3.75 7.14
N LEU A 69 11.11 4.21 8.33
CA LEU A 69 11.38 3.35 9.49
C LEU A 69 10.12 3.13 10.33
N GLY A 70 9.15 4.05 10.28
CA GLY A 70 7.81 3.90 10.85
C GLY A 70 6.83 3.20 9.90
N ASP A 71 5.61 3.74 9.80
CA ASP A 71 4.49 3.14 9.04
C ASP A 71 4.30 3.73 7.63
N TYR A 72 5.38 4.16 6.97
CA TYR A 72 5.30 4.68 5.60
C TYR A 72 4.78 3.62 4.62
N ASN A 73 3.75 3.96 3.82
CA ASN A 73 3.04 3.01 2.94
C ASN A 73 2.48 1.77 3.68
N ALA A 74 2.06 1.93 4.93
CA ALA A 74 1.53 0.87 5.78
C ALA A 74 2.52 -0.28 6.07
N GLY A 75 3.82 0.04 6.10
CA GLY A 75 4.85 -0.89 6.54
C GLY A 75 6.14 -0.18 6.93
N SER A 76 7.03 -0.92 7.57
CA SER A 76 8.37 -0.43 7.94
C SER A 76 9.43 -1.07 7.04
N LEU A 77 10.41 -0.26 6.64
CA LEU A 77 11.62 -0.71 5.95
C LEU A 77 12.80 -0.89 6.92
N GLU A 78 12.57 -0.85 8.23
CA GLU A 78 13.63 -0.95 9.25
C GLU A 78 14.52 -2.18 9.04
N THR A 79 13.94 -3.35 8.77
CA THR A 79 14.70 -4.59 8.61
C THR A 79 15.64 -4.54 7.40
N SER A 80 15.15 -4.11 6.24
CA SER A 80 15.98 -4.03 5.03
C SER A 80 17.01 -2.91 5.13
N TYR A 81 16.66 -1.79 5.76
CA TYR A 81 17.58 -0.69 6.04
C TYR A 81 18.72 -1.10 6.98
N ALA A 82 18.41 -1.82 8.07
CA ALA A 82 19.40 -2.29 9.04
C ALA A 82 20.40 -3.28 8.42
N VAL A 83 19.96 -4.13 7.49
CA VAL A 83 20.85 -5.05 6.75
C VAL A 83 21.93 -4.28 5.97
N ALA A 84 21.55 -3.19 5.31
CA ALA A 84 22.47 -2.35 4.54
C ALA A 84 23.35 -1.43 5.41
N ARG A 85 22.98 -1.20 6.68
CA ARG A 85 23.63 -0.27 7.62
C ARG A 85 24.50 -0.94 8.68
N LYS A 86 25.14 -2.07 8.36
CA LYS A 86 26.08 -2.73 9.27
C LYS A 86 27.35 -1.88 9.43
N PRO A 87 27.67 -1.37 10.62
CA PRO A 87 28.97 -0.76 10.88
C PRO A 87 30.06 -1.82 10.71
N GLY A 88 31.18 -1.43 10.10
CA GLY A 88 32.40 -2.25 10.08
C GLY A 88 32.98 -2.44 11.47
#